data_AF-A0AAV5PZV4-F1
#
_entry.id   AF-A0AAV5PZV4-F1
#
_cell.length_a   1.000
_cell.length_b   1.000
_cell.length_c   1.000
_cell.angle_alpha   90.00
_cell.angle_beta   90.00
_cell.angle_gamma   90.00
#
_symmetry.space_group_name_H-M   'P 1'
#
loop_
_entity.id
_entity.type
_entity.pdbx_description
1 polymer ?
#
loop_
_entity_poly.entity_id
_entity_poly.type
_entity_poly.pdbx_seq_one_letter_code
_entity_poly.pdbx_strand_id
1 'polypeptide(L)'
;MSLPPLPIPQYVELPHELLSLRAQIDPVNTLNTIHIIHSYIDLLFAHVKDISDGATVETLLSAASQEKFSSSLPWKNIPTYINFSDWTINNEIEMATFLLSLLYIHQTHLLPITSNVQINNHLKQAQSILMCLKKSPMNNLLETQIQLTVISKNIIDVHTSMMEQCGILKVPDKVGTFVKITIGILNDFTTLKNTWPWDGWHIWENSMEVLLCFYLSCQSWDKDEVGMAVSYSNCALLLLLEDNFDKLKIKSSKEGKLSNFKSKFQKGTINDKKLQRGKIKSKFMLPGVQNLLEMVLDLLNIMHVKFTKSNDTINFQKVYSKDQILKDFLLSSSLPSGLKVPNNTKPYLPPCLAGSKNNYNDAYY
;
A
#
# COMPACT_ATOMS: atom_id res chain seq x y z
N MET A 1 12.66 41.56 -36.82
CA MET A 1 13.07 40.24 -36.29
C MET A 1 11.81 39.48 -35.94
N SER A 2 11.39 38.56 -36.81
CA SER A 2 10.29 37.64 -36.52
C SER A 2 10.77 36.61 -35.49
N LEU A 3 9.99 36.42 -34.43
CA LEU A 3 10.19 35.32 -33.50
C LEU A 3 10.15 33.99 -34.28
N PRO A 4 11.00 33.01 -33.97
CA PRO A 4 10.87 31.68 -34.56
C PRO A 4 9.46 31.14 -34.26
N PRO A 5 8.81 30.47 -35.22
CA PRO A 5 7.51 29.87 -34.97
C PRO A 5 7.64 28.87 -33.82
N LEU A 6 6.71 28.95 -32.86
CA LEU A 6 6.57 27.91 -31.84
C LEU A 6 6.36 26.57 -32.54
N PRO A 7 7.05 25.49 -32.13
CA PRO A 7 6.85 24.17 -32.71
C PRO A 7 5.37 23.81 -32.59
N ILE A 8 4.72 23.62 -33.74
CA ILE A 8 3.34 23.16 -33.82
C ILE A 8 3.34 21.74 -33.24
N PRO A 9 2.50 21.41 -32.25
CA PRO A 9 2.40 20.05 -31.76
C PRO A 9 2.04 19.13 -32.92
N GLN A 10 2.91 18.15 -33.19
CA GLN A 10 2.61 17.12 -34.18
C GLN A 10 1.55 16.20 -33.57
N TYR A 11 0.46 16.02 -34.29
CA TYR A 11 -0.60 15.09 -33.91
C TYR A 11 -0.26 13.74 -34.51
N VAL A 12 -0.09 12.74 -33.64
CA VAL A 12 0.24 11.39 -34.07
C VAL A 12 -1.01 10.51 -34.02
N GLU A 13 -1.27 9.80 -35.12
CA GLU A 13 -2.21 8.68 -35.11
C GLU A 13 -1.50 7.44 -34.58
N LEU A 14 -2.09 6.80 -33.57
CA LEU A 14 -1.57 5.54 -33.05
C LEU A 14 -1.68 4.44 -34.10
N PRO A 15 -0.62 3.64 -34.30
CA PRO A 15 -0.70 2.39 -35.03
C PRO A 15 -1.91 1.54 -34.60
N HIS A 16 -2.59 0.92 -35.56
CA HIS A 16 -3.78 0.09 -35.31
C HIS A 16 -3.52 -1.03 -34.28
N GLU A 17 -2.30 -1.58 -34.27
CA GLU A 17 -1.88 -2.60 -33.31
C GLU A 17 -1.90 -2.10 -31.86
N LEU A 18 -1.46 -0.86 -31.61
CA LEU A 18 -1.51 -0.22 -30.29
C LEU A 18 -2.96 0.00 -29.84
N LEU A 19 -3.83 0.45 -30.73
CA LEU A 19 -5.26 0.60 -30.44
C LEU A 19 -5.93 -0.75 -30.12
N SER A 20 -5.54 -1.81 -30.85
CA SER A 20 -6.05 -3.16 -30.62
C SER A 20 -5.64 -3.72 -29.27
N LEU A 21 -4.36 -3.58 -28.88
CA LEU A 21 -3.89 -4.02 -27.56
C LEU A 21 -4.56 -3.25 -26.43
N ARG A 22 -4.69 -1.93 -26.58
CA ARG A 22 -5.37 -1.08 -25.60
C ARG A 22 -6.82 -1.53 -25.38
N ALA A 23 -7.53 -1.93 -26.44
CA ALA A 23 -8.91 -2.40 -26.34
C ALA A 23 -9.05 -3.77 -25.64
N GLN A 24 -7.98 -4.56 -25.54
CA GLN A 24 -7.98 -5.88 -24.89
C GLN A 24 -7.71 -5.81 -23.37
N ILE A 25 -7.39 -4.64 -22.84
CA ILE A 25 -7.13 -4.44 -21.41
C ILE A 25 -8.43 -4.65 -20.63
N ASP A 26 -8.49 -5.75 -19.87
CA ASP A 26 -9.65 -6.15 -19.07
C ASP A 26 -9.28 -6.16 -17.57
N PRO A 27 -9.91 -5.35 -16.71
CA PRO A 27 -9.65 -5.35 -15.28
C PRO A 27 -10.02 -6.67 -14.57
N VAL A 28 -10.83 -7.53 -15.19
CA VAL A 28 -11.25 -8.82 -14.60
C VAL A 28 -10.20 -9.91 -14.83
N ASN A 29 -9.62 -9.99 -16.02
CA ASN A 29 -8.59 -10.98 -16.36
C ASN A 29 -7.18 -10.46 -16.08
N THR A 30 -6.89 -10.25 -14.80
CA THR A 30 -5.66 -9.59 -14.34
C THR A 30 -4.35 -10.19 -14.85
N LEU A 31 -4.24 -11.53 -14.97
CA LEU A 31 -3.03 -12.18 -15.50
C LEU A 31 -2.82 -11.93 -17.00
N ASN A 32 -3.88 -12.09 -17.80
CA ASN A 32 -3.79 -11.80 -19.24
C ASN A 32 -3.52 -10.30 -19.48
N THR A 33 -4.15 -9.44 -18.69
CA THR A 33 -4.00 -7.99 -18.76
C THR A 33 -2.58 -7.53 -18.42
N ILE A 34 -1.87 -8.21 -17.52
CA ILE A 34 -0.44 -7.95 -17.28
C ILE A 34 0.38 -8.14 -18.57
N HIS A 35 0.18 -9.25 -19.28
CA HIS A 35 0.88 -9.52 -20.54
C HIS A 35 0.53 -8.52 -21.63
N ILE A 36 -0.76 -8.18 -21.78
CA ILE A 36 -1.23 -7.20 -22.75
C ILE A 36 -0.60 -5.83 -22.50
N ILE A 37 -0.57 -5.37 -21.24
CA ILE A 37 -0.02 -4.05 -20.91
C ILE A 37 1.49 -4.01 -21.09
N HIS A 38 2.23 -5.09 -20.79
CA HIS A 38 3.65 -5.19 -21.14
C HIS A 38 3.88 -4.96 -22.62
N SER A 39 3.20 -5.73 -23.48
CA SER A 39 3.30 -5.58 -24.93
C SER A 39 2.91 -4.19 -25.41
N TYR A 40 1.89 -3.60 -24.79
CA TYR A 40 1.44 -2.25 -25.10
C TYR A 40 2.50 -1.19 -24.76
N ILE A 41 3.12 -1.25 -23.57
CA ILE A 41 4.20 -0.35 -23.17
C ILE A 41 5.40 -0.50 -24.11
N ASP A 42 5.78 -1.72 -24.45
CA ASP A 42 6.92 -1.98 -25.33
C ASP A 42 6.71 -1.40 -26.72
N LEU A 43 5.51 -1.53 -27.28
CA LEU A 43 5.16 -0.93 -28.57
C LEU A 43 5.08 0.60 -28.51
N LEU A 44 4.64 1.19 -27.39
CA LEU A 44 4.69 2.64 -27.20
C LEU A 44 6.13 3.14 -27.21
N PHE A 45 7.05 2.48 -26.50
CA PHE A 45 8.47 2.84 -26.52
C PHE A 45 9.11 2.61 -27.89
N ALA A 46 8.76 1.53 -28.61
CA ALA A 46 9.24 1.28 -29.96
C ALA A 46 8.77 2.38 -30.93
N HIS A 47 7.49 2.75 -30.87
CA HIS A 47 6.92 3.81 -31.69
C HIS A 47 7.61 5.16 -31.46
N VAL A 48 7.86 5.54 -30.21
CA VAL A 48 8.60 6.77 -29.87
C VAL A 48 10.04 6.72 -30.39
N LYS A 49 10.67 5.54 -30.39
CA LYS A 49 12.03 5.33 -30.90
C LYS A 49 12.08 5.40 -32.44
N ASP A 50 11.03 5.00 -33.14
CA ASP A 50 10.98 5.15 -34.60
C ASP A 50 10.88 6.63 -35.01
N ILE A 51 10.30 7.47 -34.14
CA ILE A 51 10.12 8.92 -34.36
C ILE A 51 11.32 9.72 -33.81
N SER A 52 12.11 9.15 -32.90
CA SER A 52 13.25 9.81 -32.25
C SER A 52 14.42 8.86 -32.03
N ASP A 53 15.65 9.29 -32.32
CA ASP A 53 16.89 8.51 -32.13
C ASP A 53 17.28 8.32 -30.63
N GLY A 54 16.31 8.24 -29.72
CA GLY A 54 16.52 8.11 -28.29
C GLY A 54 17.26 6.82 -27.93
N ALA A 55 18.42 6.97 -27.26
CA ALA A 55 19.25 5.86 -26.80
C ALA A 55 18.96 5.43 -25.35
N THR A 56 18.14 6.19 -24.62
CA THR A 56 17.80 5.97 -23.22
C THR A 56 16.30 6.12 -22.98
N VAL A 57 15.79 5.52 -21.90
CA VAL A 57 14.40 5.69 -21.47
C VAL A 57 14.09 7.18 -21.29
N GLU A 58 14.96 7.94 -20.62
CA GLU A 58 14.73 9.36 -20.36
C GLU A 58 14.66 10.20 -21.64
N THR A 59 15.48 9.88 -22.65
CA THR A 59 15.40 10.56 -23.96
C THR A 59 14.12 10.22 -24.70
N LEU A 60 13.65 8.96 -24.62
CA LEU A 60 12.39 8.56 -25.23
C LEU A 60 11.19 9.22 -24.53
N LEU A 61 11.14 9.23 -23.19
CA LEU A 61 10.06 9.90 -22.46
C LEU A 61 10.01 11.41 -22.76
N SER A 62 11.17 12.03 -22.95
CA SER A 62 11.25 13.45 -23.34
C SER A 62 10.69 13.69 -24.75
N ALA A 63 10.99 12.81 -25.71
CA ALA A 63 10.41 12.87 -27.06
C ALA A 63 8.90 12.58 -27.03
N ALA A 64 8.47 11.56 -26.30
CA ALA A 64 7.07 11.18 -26.11
C ALA A 64 6.22 12.29 -25.48
N SER A 65 6.84 13.25 -24.77
CA SER A 65 6.17 14.41 -24.18
C SER A 65 5.87 15.51 -25.20
N GLN A 66 6.49 15.47 -26.39
CA GLN A 66 6.26 16.45 -27.46
C GLN A 66 5.14 16.03 -28.41
N GLU A 67 4.82 14.74 -28.44
CA GLU A 67 3.81 14.14 -29.32
C GLU A 67 2.45 14.05 -28.62
N LYS A 68 1.44 14.70 -29.21
CA LYS A 68 0.05 14.68 -28.72
C LYS A 68 -0.81 13.74 -29.56
N PHE A 69 -1.81 13.13 -28.94
CA PHE A 69 -2.76 12.31 -29.68
C PHE A 69 -3.71 13.15 -30.52
N SER A 70 -3.99 12.69 -31.74
CA SER A 70 -5.00 13.27 -32.64
C SER A 70 -6.45 13.12 -32.12
N SER A 71 -6.68 12.20 -31.18
CA SER A 71 -7.98 11.98 -30.53
C SER A 71 -7.80 11.77 -29.02
N SER A 72 -8.78 12.24 -28.24
CA SER A 72 -8.78 12.05 -26.80
C SER A 72 -9.07 10.58 -26.48
N LEU A 73 -8.03 9.84 -26.08
CA LEU A 73 -8.15 8.47 -25.55
C LEU A 73 -7.96 8.49 -24.02
N PRO A 74 -8.87 9.09 -23.23
CA PRO A 74 -8.70 9.05 -21.79
C PRO A 74 -8.91 7.62 -21.30
N TRP A 75 -8.04 7.16 -20.40
CA TRP A 75 -8.41 6.07 -19.51
C TRP A 75 -9.56 6.57 -18.64
N LYS A 76 -10.63 5.78 -18.54
CA LYS A 76 -11.76 6.13 -17.68
C LYS A 76 -11.33 6.00 -16.22
N ASN A 77 -11.75 6.93 -15.36
CA ASN A 77 -11.47 6.96 -13.92
C ASN A 77 -10.03 7.34 -13.49
N ILE A 78 -9.27 8.06 -14.33
CA ILE A 78 -8.07 8.76 -13.83
C ILE A 78 -8.54 9.94 -12.98
N PRO A 79 -7.96 10.18 -11.80
CA PRO A 79 -8.23 11.41 -11.08
C PRO A 79 -7.75 12.59 -11.91
N THR A 80 -8.60 13.58 -11.98
CA THR A 80 -8.68 14.65 -12.97
C THR A 80 -7.60 15.73 -12.81
N TYR A 81 -6.32 15.35 -12.64
CA TYR A 81 -5.21 16.30 -12.58
C TYR A 81 -4.56 16.62 -13.94
N ILE A 82 -4.99 15.96 -15.03
CA ILE A 82 -4.51 16.25 -16.40
C ILE A 82 -5.68 16.71 -17.26
N ASN A 83 -5.58 17.91 -17.85
CA ASN A 83 -6.51 18.35 -18.89
C ASN A 83 -6.39 17.41 -20.09
N PHE A 84 -7.48 16.73 -20.44
CA PHE A 84 -7.51 15.72 -21.51
C PHE A 84 -7.12 16.25 -22.90
N SER A 85 -7.13 17.57 -23.09
CA SER A 85 -6.70 18.24 -24.33
C SER A 85 -5.19 18.21 -24.58
N ASP A 86 -4.39 17.88 -23.57
CA ASP A 86 -2.92 17.87 -23.64
C ASP A 86 -2.33 16.47 -23.43
N TRP A 87 -3.10 15.41 -23.67
CA TRP A 87 -2.64 14.03 -23.50
C TRP A 87 -1.54 13.69 -24.50
N THR A 88 -0.36 13.34 -23.98
CA THR A 88 0.83 12.97 -24.76
C THR A 88 1.09 11.47 -24.74
N ILE A 89 1.93 10.97 -25.64
CA ILE A 89 2.41 9.58 -25.60
C ILE A 89 3.09 9.29 -24.25
N ASN A 90 3.81 10.27 -23.68
CA ASN A 90 4.39 10.13 -22.33
C ASN A 90 3.31 9.87 -21.26
N ASN A 91 2.18 10.57 -21.29
CA ASN A 91 1.10 10.33 -20.34
C ASN A 91 0.50 8.91 -20.49
N GLU A 92 0.40 8.41 -21.72
CA GLU A 92 -0.07 7.06 -21.99
C GLU A 92 0.89 6.00 -21.45
N ILE A 93 2.20 6.19 -21.68
CA ILE A 93 3.27 5.33 -21.12
C ILE A 93 3.21 5.37 -19.59
N GLU A 94 3.12 6.55 -18.98
CA GLU A 94 3.04 6.71 -17.52
C GLU A 94 1.83 5.96 -16.93
N MET A 95 0.66 6.09 -17.54
CA MET A 95 -0.57 5.42 -17.08
C MET A 95 -0.53 3.91 -17.26
N ALA A 96 -0.06 3.42 -18.41
CA ALA A 96 0.05 1.99 -18.68
C ALA A 96 1.05 1.34 -17.70
N THR A 97 2.20 1.98 -17.50
CA THR A 97 3.25 1.56 -16.56
C THR A 97 2.74 1.56 -15.12
N PHE A 98 1.95 2.57 -14.74
CA PHE A 98 1.30 2.63 -13.43
C PHE A 98 0.27 1.51 -13.24
N LEU A 99 -0.62 1.30 -14.20
CA LEU A 99 -1.62 0.23 -14.15
C LEU A 99 -0.96 -1.14 -14.06
N LEU A 100 0.08 -1.39 -14.84
CA LEU A 100 0.84 -2.64 -14.80
C LEU A 100 1.41 -2.89 -13.39
N SER A 101 1.97 -1.85 -12.78
CA SER A 101 2.52 -1.92 -11.43
C SER A 101 1.43 -2.19 -10.38
N LEU A 102 0.26 -1.56 -10.52
CA LEU A 102 -0.91 -1.85 -9.68
C LEU A 102 -1.42 -3.29 -9.85
N LEU A 103 -1.42 -3.82 -11.07
CA LEU A 103 -1.83 -5.21 -11.32
C LEU A 103 -0.87 -6.19 -10.66
N TYR A 104 0.43 -5.95 -10.71
CA TYR A 104 1.40 -6.76 -9.97
C TYR A 104 1.17 -6.70 -8.46
N ILE A 105 0.93 -5.51 -7.90
CA ILE A 105 0.56 -5.40 -6.47
C ILE A 105 -0.74 -6.16 -6.19
N HIS A 106 -1.74 -6.02 -7.04
CA HIS A 106 -3.00 -6.73 -6.89
C HIS A 106 -2.79 -8.25 -6.88
N GLN A 107 -1.93 -8.78 -7.76
CA GLN A 107 -1.54 -10.19 -7.72
C GLN A 107 -0.93 -10.59 -6.38
N THR A 108 -0.10 -9.74 -5.75
CA THR A 108 0.46 -10.06 -4.42
C THR A 108 -0.63 -10.26 -3.37
N HIS A 109 -1.74 -9.52 -3.46
CA HIS A 109 -2.87 -9.66 -2.54
C HIS A 109 -3.77 -10.87 -2.84
N LEU A 110 -3.74 -11.38 -4.07
CA LEU A 110 -4.48 -12.58 -4.48
C LEU A 110 -3.73 -13.88 -4.19
N LEU A 111 -2.40 -13.81 -4.09
CA LEU A 111 -1.58 -14.99 -3.84
C LEU A 111 -1.73 -15.50 -2.40
N PRO A 112 -1.78 -16.84 -2.20
CA PRO A 112 -1.69 -17.41 -0.87
C PRO A 112 -0.33 -17.07 -0.27
N ILE A 113 -0.31 -16.87 1.05
CA ILE A 113 0.85 -16.31 1.76
C ILE A 113 2.08 -17.23 1.70
N THR A 114 1.87 -18.52 1.48
CA THR A 114 2.93 -19.52 1.27
C THR A 114 3.74 -19.25 0.00
N SER A 115 3.24 -18.46 -0.95
CA SER A 115 3.90 -18.09 -2.21
C SER A 115 4.89 -16.91 -2.06
N ASN A 116 5.72 -16.93 -1.02
CA ASN A 116 6.67 -15.86 -0.70
C ASN A 116 7.61 -15.45 -1.84
N VAL A 117 8.01 -16.41 -2.68
CA VAL A 117 8.85 -16.15 -3.86
C VAL A 117 8.08 -15.36 -4.91
N GLN A 118 6.84 -15.77 -5.22
CA GLN A 118 6.01 -15.11 -6.22
C GLN A 118 5.59 -13.70 -5.79
N ILE A 119 5.26 -13.49 -4.52
CA ILE A 119 4.96 -12.17 -3.96
C ILE A 119 6.17 -11.24 -4.13
N ASN A 120 7.36 -11.70 -3.75
CA ASN A 120 8.59 -10.91 -3.91
C ASN A 120 8.90 -10.61 -5.38
N ASN A 121 8.65 -11.56 -6.29
CA ASN A 121 8.88 -11.37 -7.72
C ASN A 121 7.90 -10.33 -8.30
N HIS A 122 6.61 -10.40 -7.97
CA HIS A 122 5.64 -9.38 -8.40
C HIS A 122 5.97 -7.99 -7.86
N LEU A 123 6.40 -7.88 -6.59
CA LEU A 123 6.84 -6.59 -6.03
C LEU A 123 8.07 -6.04 -6.75
N LYS A 124 9.07 -6.89 -7.03
CA LYS A 124 10.25 -6.50 -7.81
C LYS A 124 9.87 -6.05 -9.22
N GLN A 125 8.94 -6.75 -9.87
CA GLN A 125 8.45 -6.36 -11.20
C GLN A 125 7.74 -5.01 -11.15
N ALA A 126 6.81 -4.79 -10.22
CA ALA A 126 6.14 -3.50 -10.02
C ALA A 126 7.15 -2.37 -9.78
N GLN A 127 8.18 -2.60 -8.95
CA GLN A 127 9.25 -1.65 -8.68
C GLN A 127 10.09 -1.33 -9.91
N SER A 128 10.55 -2.37 -10.61
CA SER A 128 11.39 -2.25 -11.80
C SER A 128 10.70 -1.37 -12.84
N ILE A 129 9.41 -1.63 -13.08
CA ILE A 129 8.57 -0.94 -14.06
C ILE A 129 8.37 0.53 -13.68
N LEU A 130 8.15 0.87 -12.41
CA LEU A 130 8.02 2.27 -12.00
C LEU A 130 9.34 3.04 -11.93
N MET A 131 10.48 2.38 -11.68
CA MET A 131 11.77 3.07 -11.74
C MET A 131 12.09 3.63 -13.14
N CYS A 132 11.39 3.15 -14.17
CA CYS A 132 11.37 3.75 -15.51
C CYS A 132 10.90 5.22 -15.47
N LEU A 133 10.02 5.58 -14.53
CA LEU A 133 9.34 6.88 -14.43
C LEU A 133 9.85 7.73 -13.25
N LYS A 134 11.16 7.95 -13.14
CA LYS A 134 11.87 8.57 -11.99
C LYS A 134 11.25 9.84 -11.35
N LYS A 135 10.28 10.53 -11.98
CA LYS A 135 9.63 11.76 -11.49
C LYS A 135 8.10 11.68 -11.34
N SER A 136 7.49 10.51 -11.38
CA SER A 136 6.02 10.42 -11.23
C SER A 136 5.60 10.55 -9.75
N PRO A 137 4.58 11.37 -9.41
CA PRO A 137 3.97 11.36 -8.07
C PRO A 137 3.39 9.98 -7.69
N MET A 138 3.16 9.12 -8.68
CA MET A 138 2.73 7.73 -8.48
C MET A 138 3.81 6.84 -7.84
N ASN A 139 5.09 7.26 -7.87
CA ASN A 139 6.18 6.52 -7.24
C ASN A 139 5.98 6.42 -5.72
N ASN A 140 5.50 7.48 -5.07
CA ASN A 140 5.23 7.48 -3.63
C ASN A 140 4.11 6.50 -3.26
N LEU A 141 3.07 6.39 -4.10
CA LEU A 141 1.97 5.45 -3.89
C LEU A 141 2.46 4.01 -3.96
N LEU A 142 3.27 3.67 -4.97
CA LEU A 142 3.80 2.32 -5.10
C LEU A 142 4.80 1.97 -4.00
N GLU A 143 5.70 2.90 -3.67
CA GLU A 143 6.65 2.73 -2.57
C GLU A 143 5.91 2.46 -1.26
N THR A 144 4.78 3.14 -1.04
CA THR A 144 3.88 2.86 0.07
C THR A 144 3.28 1.45 0.00
N GLN A 145 2.82 0.99 -1.16
CA GLN A 145 2.28 -0.37 -1.33
C GLN A 145 3.31 -1.48 -1.10
N ILE A 146 4.56 -1.26 -1.50
CA ILE A 146 5.66 -2.17 -1.22
C ILE A 146 5.90 -2.27 0.29
N GLN A 147 6.01 -1.11 0.96
CA GLN A 147 6.19 -1.05 2.40
C GLN A 147 5.02 -1.75 3.12
N LEU A 148 3.78 -1.52 2.67
CA LEU A 148 2.58 -2.20 3.17
C LEU A 148 2.63 -3.71 2.98
N THR A 149 3.20 -4.21 1.88
CA THR A 149 3.32 -5.65 1.64
C THR A 149 4.32 -6.28 2.60
N VAL A 150 5.43 -5.59 2.89
CA VAL A 150 6.40 -6.02 3.91
C VAL A 150 5.75 -6.08 5.29
N ILE A 151 4.98 -5.06 5.66
CA ILE A 151 4.21 -5.03 6.91
C ILE A 151 3.19 -6.16 6.95
N SER A 152 2.44 -6.36 5.86
CA SER A 152 1.40 -7.38 5.76
C SER A 152 1.98 -8.77 5.99
N LYS A 153 3.09 -9.09 5.32
CA LYS A 153 3.80 -10.36 5.48
C LYS A 153 4.22 -10.59 6.93
N ASN A 154 4.81 -9.58 7.58
CA ASN A 154 5.21 -9.73 8.97
C ASN A 154 4.03 -10.02 9.90
N ILE A 155 2.93 -9.28 9.75
CA ILE A 155 1.71 -9.52 10.53
C ILE A 155 1.21 -10.95 10.34
N ILE A 156 1.21 -11.46 9.10
CA ILE A 156 0.76 -12.81 8.83
C ILE A 156 1.68 -13.84 9.47
N ASP A 157 3.00 -13.67 9.36
CA ASP A 157 3.98 -14.59 9.96
C ASP A 157 3.82 -14.63 11.48
N VAL A 158 3.60 -13.47 12.12
CA VAL A 158 3.32 -13.36 13.56
C VAL A 158 1.98 -13.99 13.93
N HIS A 159 0.92 -13.70 13.17
CA HIS A 159 -0.42 -14.26 13.38
C HIS A 159 -0.40 -15.79 13.29
N THR A 160 0.18 -16.33 12.23
CA THR A 160 0.28 -17.78 12.00
C THR A 160 1.08 -18.44 13.11
N SER A 161 2.26 -17.89 13.44
CA SER A 161 3.11 -18.41 14.52
C SER A 161 2.41 -18.38 15.88
N MET A 162 1.67 -17.32 16.22
CA MET A 162 0.95 -17.22 17.48
C MET A 162 -0.24 -18.17 17.52
N MET A 163 -0.97 -18.33 16.41
CA MET A 163 -2.11 -19.25 16.33
C MET A 163 -1.66 -20.72 16.43
N GLU A 164 -0.57 -21.10 15.77
CA GLU A 164 0.02 -22.45 15.86
C GLU A 164 0.51 -22.78 17.28
N GLN A 165 1.03 -21.78 18.00
CA GLN A 165 1.51 -21.93 19.38
C GLN A 165 0.42 -21.66 20.43
N CYS A 166 -0.86 -21.86 20.08
CA CYS A 166 -2.00 -21.70 20.99
C CYS A 166 -2.05 -20.34 21.72
N GLY A 167 -1.66 -19.26 21.05
CA GLY A 167 -1.70 -17.89 21.58
C GLY A 167 -0.50 -17.51 22.44
N ILE A 168 0.58 -18.28 22.44
CA ILE A 168 1.85 -17.84 23.03
C ILE A 168 2.32 -16.58 22.28
N LEU A 169 2.43 -15.47 23.01
CA LEU A 169 2.90 -14.21 22.45
C LEU A 169 4.31 -14.39 21.87
N LYS A 170 4.43 -14.12 20.58
CA LYS A 170 5.69 -13.98 19.88
C LYS A 170 5.79 -12.55 19.36
N VAL A 171 6.74 -11.81 19.91
CA VAL A 171 7.02 -10.46 19.43
C VAL A 171 7.82 -10.56 18.12
N PRO A 172 7.45 -9.83 17.06
CA PRO A 172 8.20 -9.88 15.81
C PRO A 172 9.67 -9.49 15.99
N ASP A 173 10.58 -10.22 15.36
CA ASP A 173 11.99 -9.84 15.34
C ASP A 173 12.14 -8.46 14.67
N LYS A 174 12.95 -7.57 15.26
CA LYS A 174 13.19 -6.21 14.75
C LYS A 174 11.93 -5.32 14.72
N VAL A 175 11.06 -5.38 15.73
CA VAL A 175 9.88 -4.48 15.89
C VAL A 175 10.20 -3.02 15.57
N GLY A 176 11.35 -2.50 16.04
CA GLY A 176 11.76 -1.11 15.80
C GLY A 176 11.91 -0.76 14.31
N THR A 177 12.25 -1.72 13.46
CA THR A 177 12.28 -1.53 11.99
C THR A 177 10.85 -1.39 11.45
N PHE A 178 9.92 -2.25 11.87
CA PHE A 178 8.53 -2.20 11.42
C PHE A 178 7.79 -0.94 11.91
N VAL A 179 8.09 -0.46 13.12
CA VAL A 179 7.64 0.86 13.60
C VAL A 179 8.09 1.96 12.63
N LYS A 180 9.38 2.01 12.29
CA LYS A 180 9.92 3.03 11.37
C LYS A 180 9.35 2.92 9.96
N ILE A 181 9.12 1.71 9.45
CA ILE A 181 8.46 1.50 8.14
C ILE A 181 7.02 2.02 8.18
N THR A 182 6.28 1.73 9.25
CA THR A 182 4.88 2.17 9.39
C THR A 182 4.78 3.69 9.48
N ILE A 183 5.72 4.35 10.17
CA ILE A 183 5.84 5.82 10.18
C ILE A 183 6.19 6.35 8.78
N GLY A 184 7.06 5.66 8.04
CA GLY A 184 7.38 5.99 6.65
C GLY A 184 6.14 6.02 5.77
N ILE A 185 5.31 4.98 5.85
CA ILE A 185 4.02 4.89 5.15
C ILE A 185 3.08 6.05 5.52
N LEU A 186 2.95 6.39 6.80
CA LEU A 186 2.10 7.51 7.25
C LEU A 186 2.56 8.87 6.67
N ASN A 187 3.87 9.10 6.62
CA ASN A 187 4.44 10.30 6.03
C ASN A 187 4.19 10.37 4.51
N ASP A 188 4.36 9.24 3.82
CA ASP A 188 4.09 9.13 2.39
C ASP A 188 2.59 9.35 2.11
N PHE A 189 1.67 8.82 2.94
CA PHE A 189 0.23 9.07 2.83
C PHE A 189 -0.14 10.53 3.04
N THR A 190 0.50 11.24 3.97
CA THR A 190 0.28 12.68 4.15
C THR A 190 0.63 13.46 2.88
N THR A 191 1.73 13.06 2.21
CA THR A 191 2.14 13.65 0.93
C THR A 191 1.16 13.30 -0.21
N LEU A 192 0.71 12.06 -0.26
CA LEU A 192 -0.24 11.58 -1.26
C LEU A 192 -1.62 12.23 -1.11
N LYS A 193 -2.10 12.44 0.11
CA LYS A 193 -3.37 13.12 0.41
C LYS A 193 -3.40 14.55 -0.13
N ASN A 194 -2.28 15.26 -0.03
CA ASN A 194 -2.14 16.60 -0.61
C ASN A 194 -2.12 16.60 -2.14
N THR A 195 -1.73 15.47 -2.75
CA THR A 195 -1.58 15.32 -4.20
C THR A 195 -2.86 14.76 -4.85
N TRP A 196 -3.58 13.89 -4.14
CA TRP A 196 -4.76 13.19 -4.61
C TRP A 196 -5.86 13.31 -3.57
N PRO A 197 -6.88 14.17 -3.75
CA PRO A 197 -8.00 14.24 -2.82
C PRO A 197 -8.91 13.02 -3.02
N TRP A 198 -8.82 12.03 -2.12
CA TRP A 198 -9.72 10.88 -2.09
C TRP A 198 -10.37 10.75 -0.73
N ASP A 199 -11.70 10.66 -0.71
CA ASP A 199 -12.46 10.62 0.54
C ASP A 199 -12.09 9.43 1.43
N GLY A 200 -11.51 8.36 0.87
CA GLY A 200 -11.10 7.17 1.62
C GLY A 200 -9.77 7.28 2.38
N TRP A 201 -9.04 8.40 2.32
CA TRP A 201 -7.75 8.53 3.00
C TRP A 201 -7.80 8.30 4.51
N HIS A 202 -8.87 8.79 5.16
CA HIS A 202 -9.06 8.62 6.60
C HIS A 202 -9.09 7.13 7.03
N ILE A 203 -9.54 6.23 6.16
CA ILE A 203 -9.57 4.79 6.45
C ILE A 203 -8.15 4.23 6.44
N TRP A 204 -7.31 4.68 5.51
CA TRP A 204 -5.91 4.27 5.46
C TRP A 204 -5.08 4.84 6.61
N GLU A 205 -5.28 6.11 6.95
CA GLU A 205 -4.66 6.75 8.13
C GLU A 205 -5.00 5.94 9.40
N ASN A 206 -6.28 5.69 9.66
CA ASN A 206 -6.70 4.86 10.80
C ASN A 206 -6.12 3.44 10.77
N SER A 207 -6.08 2.81 9.58
CA SER A 207 -5.52 1.46 9.43
C SER A 207 -4.03 1.42 9.78
N MET A 208 -3.29 2.46 9.41
CA MET A 208 -1.87 2.59 9.72
C MET A 208 -1.64 2.94 11.19
N GLU A 209 -2.48 3.76 11.80
CA GLU A 209 -2.43 4.03 13.24
C GLU A 209 -2.68 2.77 14.08
N VAL A 210 -3.59 1.90 13.64
CA VAL A 210 -3.82 0.58 14.25
C VAL A 210 -2.56 -0.28 14.16
N LEU A 211 -1.94 -0.36 12.99
CA LEU A 211 -0.69 -1.12 12.79
C LEU A 211 0.47 -0.54 13.62
N LEU A 212 0.58 0.78 13.68
CA LEU A 212 1.61 1.46 14.47
C LEU A 212 1.42 1.18 15.96
N CYS A 213 0.20 1.30 16.49
CA CYS A 213 -0.11 0.93 17.86
C CYS A 213 0.18 -0.55 18.14
N PHE A 214 -0.11 -1.46 17.21
CA PHE A 214 0.26 -2.87 17.34
C PHE A 214 1.77 -3.03 17.53
N TYR A 215 2.60 -2.48 16.64
CA TYR A 215 4.05 -2.60 16.76
C TYR A 215 4.62 -1.89 17.99
N LEU A 216 4.12 -0.71 18.34
CA LEU A 216 4.55 -0.01 19.56
C LEU A 216 4.18 -0.80 20.82
N SER A 217 3.02 -1.48 20.83
CA SER A 217 2.65 -2.34 21.95
C SER A 217 3.60 -3.53 22.11
N CYS A 218 4.01 -4.15 21.00
CA CYS A 218 5.07 -5.16 20.97
C CYS A 218 6.41 -4.61 21.50
N GLN A 219 6.81 -3.41 21.03
CA GLN A 219 8.08 -2.80 21.41
C GLN A 219 8.13 -2.42 22.90
N SER A 220 7.05 -1.87 23.45
CA SER A 220 6.97 -1.54 24.86
C SER A 220 6.96 -2.79 25.74
N TRP A 221 6.33 -3.88 25.30
CA TRP A 221 6.40 -5.16 26.01
C TRP A 221 7.84 -5.69 26.12
N ASP A 222 8.61 -5.66 25.02
CA ASP A 222 10.02 -6.08 25.02
C ASP A 222 10.92 -5.22 25.91
N LYS A 223 10.52 -3.97 26.17
CA LYS A 223 11.22 -3.02 27.04
C LYS A 223 10.74 -3.04 28.49
N ASP A 224 9.84 -3.96 28.85
CA ASP A 224 9.21 -4.04 30.17
C ASP A 224 8.37 -2.79 30.54
N GLU A 225 7.95 -2.02 29.53
CA GLU A 225 7.03 -0.88 29.66
C GLU A 225 5.58 -1.38 29.53
N VAL A 226 5.19 -2.34 30.38
CA VAL A 226 3.91 -3.05 30.31
C VAL A 226 2.69 -2.10 30.33
N GLY A 227 2.73 -1.00 31.10
CA GLY A 227 1.66 -0.01 31.11
C GLY A 227 1.45 0.68 29.75
N MET A 228 2.55 0.98 29.04
CA MET A 228 2.50 1.50 27.66
C MET A 228 2.03 0.43 26.67
N ALA A 229 2.49 -0.82 26.83
CA ALA A 229 2.05 -1.93 25.98
C ALA A 229 0.52 -2.12 26.06
N VAL A 230 -0.06 -2.08 27.26
CA VAL A 230 -1.51 -2.07 27.48
C VAL A 230 -2.15 -0.86 26.79
N SER A 231 -1.60 0.33 27.00
CA SER A 231 -2.14 1.59 26.46
C SER A 231 -2.23 1.58 24.92
N TYR A 232 -1.16 1.16 24.23
CA TYR A 232 -1.15 1.04 22.77
C TYR A 232 -2.11 -0.03 22.26
N SER A 233 -2.14 -1.22 22.89
CA SER A 233 -3.08 -2.28 22.48
C SER A 233 -4.54 -1.84 22.64
N ASN A 234 -4.87 -1.10 23.70
CA ASN A 234 -6.18 -0.51 23.94
C ASN A 234 -6.53 0.55 22.89
N CYS A 235 -5.58 1.43 22.57
CA CYS A 235 -5.76 2.45 21.55
C CYS A 235 -6.09 1.82 20.19
N ALA A 236 -5.32 0.81 19.76
CA ALA A 236 -5.54 0.09 18.51
C ALA A 236 -6.93 -0.57 18.44
N LEU A 237 -7.32 -1.26 19.52
CA LEU A 237 -8.64 -1.91 19.60
C LEU A 237 -9.76 -0.88 19.52
N LEU A 238 -9.63 0.26 20.20
CA LEU A 238 -10.62 1.33 20.14
C LEU A 238 -10.72 1.98 18.76
N LEU A 239 -9.59 2.19 18.07
CA LEU A 239 -9.56 2.68 16.68
C LEU A 239 -10.28 1.72 15.73
N LEU A 240 -10.05 0.42 15.87
CA LEU A 240 -10.75 -0.60 15.08
C LEU A 240 -12.27 -0.57 15.32
N LEU A 241 -12.73 -0.17 16.50
CA LEU A 241 -14.14 -0.13 16.92
C LEU A 241 -14.86 1.19 16.63
N GLU A 242 -14.17 2.18 16.05
CA GLU A 242 -14.77 3.44 15.66
C GLU A 242 -15.60 3.34 14.38
N ASP A 243 -16.52 4.30 14.22
CA ASP A 243 -17.51 4.33 13.15
C ASP A 243 -16.88 4.50 11.75
N ASN A 244 -15.56 4.69 11.69
CA ASN A 244 -14.74 4.72 10.47
C ASN A 244 -14.66 3.35 9.75
N PHE A 245 -14.97 2.27 10.45
CA PHE A 245 -15.19 0.95 9.86
C PHE A 245 -16.68 0.62 9.92
N ASP A 246 -17.32 0.42 8.76
CA ASP A 246 -18.74 0.09 8.63
C ASP A 246 -19.10 -1.16 9.45
N LYS A 247 -19.47 -0.95 10.72
CA LYS A 247 -19.92 -1.96 11.68
C LYS A 247 -19.04 -3.21 11.70
N LEU A 248 -18.00 -3.20 12.53
CA LEU A 248 -17.38 -4.42 13.06
C LEU A 248 -18.49 -5.34 13.59
N LYS A 249 -18.88 -6.36 12.81
CA LYS A 249 -19.75 -7.43 13.31
C LYS A 249 -18.87 -8.38 14.10
N ILE A 250 -18.53 -7.99 15.33
CA ILE A 250 -18.12 -8.95 16.33
C ILE A 250 -19.31 -9.89 16.50
N LYS A 251 -19.13 -11.18 16.23
CA LYS A 251 -20.15 -12.20 16.52
C LYS A 251 -20.29 -12.38 18.05
N SER A 252 -20.59 -11.31 18.78
CA SER A 252 -21.11 -11.43 20.13
C SER A 252 -22.61 -11.64 19.99
N SER A 253 -23.14 -12.73 20.54
CA SER A 253 -24.58 -12.98 20.52
C SER A 253 -25.35 -11.77 21.10
N LYS A 254 -26.31 -11.29 20.30
CA LYS A 254 -27.29 -10.21 20.55
C LYS A 254 -26.76 -8.77 20.44
N GLU A 255 -27.35 -8.03 19.51
CA GLU A 255 -27.08 -6.66 19.02
C GLU A 255 -27.14 -5.51 20.06
N GLY A 256 -27.26 -5.80 21.35
CA GLY A 256 -27.43 -4.79 22.41
C GLY A 256 -26.18 -4.40 23.20
N LYS A 257 -24.95 -4.69 22.72
CA LYS A 257 -23.73 -4.62 23.57
C LYS A 257 -22.58 -3.73 23.09
N LEU A 258 -22.64 -3.11 21.92
CA LEU A 258 -21.51 -2.27 21.44
C LEU A 258 -21.33 -0.99 22.29
N SER A 259 -22.43 -0.36 22.71
CA SER A 259 -22.41 0.81 23.61
C SER A 259 -21.91 0.46 25.01
N ASN A 260 -22.30 -0.72 25.52
CA ASN A 260 -21.79 -1.28 26.77
C ASN A 260 -20.34 -1.77 26.68
N PHE A 261 -19.82 -2.01 25.48
CA PHE A 261 -18.44 -2.40 25.27
C PHE A 261 -17.51 -1.19 25.28
N LYS A 262 -17.83 -0.13 24.51
CA LYS A 262 -17.11 1.16 24.55
C LYS A 262 -17.06 1.72 25.98
N SER A 263 -18.17 1.67 26.72
CA SER A 263 -18.22 2.17 28.11
C SER A 263 -17.47 1.30 29.13
N LYS A 264 -17.33 -0.02 28.91
CA LYS A 264 -16.54 -0.91 29.77
C LYS A 264 -15.05 -0.90 29.45
N PHE A 265 -14.69 -0.70 28.18
CA PHE A 265 -13.32 -0.49 27.72
C PHE A 265 -12.74 0.81 28.30
N GLN A 266 -13.52 1.91 28.24
CA GLN A 266 -13.15 3.20 28.83
C GLN A 266 -13.03 3.17 30.36
N LYS A 267 -13.69 2.21 31.03
CA LYS A 267 -13.63 2.01 32.48
C LYS A 267 -12.66 0.91 32.92
N GLY A 268 -11.80 0.41 32.03
CA GLY A 268 -10.79 -0.61 32.36
C GLY A 268 -11.34 -1.93 32.91
N THR A 269 -12.61 -2.27 32.65
CA THR A 269 -13.33 -3.38 33.31
C THR A 269 -13.83 -4.41 32.29
N ILE A 270 -12.91 -4.94 31.47
CA ILE A 270 -13.26 -6.01 30.54
C ILE A 270 -13.04 -7.36 31.22
N ASN A 271 -14.14 -8.04 31.51
CA ASN A 271 -14.11 -9.47 31.84
C ASN A 271 -13.88 -10.29 30.56
N ASP A 272 -12.61 -10.64 30.32
CA ASP A 272 -11.92 -11.76 29.65
C ASP A 272 -12.62 -12.77 28.71
N LYS A 273 -13.93 -12.81 28.50
CA LYS A 273 -14.57 -13.98 27.83
C LYS A 273 -15.30 -13.72 26.51
N LYS A 274 -15.27 -12.52 25.90
CA LYS A 274 -16.15 -12.21 24.75
C LYS A 274 -15.56 -11.48 23.54
N LEU A 275 -14.25 -11.29 23.44
CA LEU A 275 -13.64 -10.83 22.17
C LEU A 275 -13.14 -12.04 21.39
N GLN A 276 -14.01 -12.59 20.55
CA GLN A 276 -13.58 -13.55 19.54
C GLN A 276 -14.19 -13.18 18.19
N ARG A 277 -13.29 -12.99 17.21
CA ARG A 277 -13.50 -12.89 15.76
C ARG A 277 -14.54 -11.84 15.33
N GLY A 278 -14.06 -10.62 15.10
CA GLY A 278 -14.78 -9.59 14.38
C GLY A 278 -14.51 -9.66 12.88
N LYS A 279 -15.55 -9.51 12.06
CA LYS A 279 -15.34 -9.18 10.64
C LYS A 279 -15.36 -7.68 10.48
N ILE A 280 -14.28 -7.13 9.96
CA ILE A 280 -14.19 -5.70 9.62
C ILE A 280 -14.90 -5.55 8.28
N LYS A 281 -15.70 -4.51 8.09
CA LYS A 281 -16.25 -4.19 6.76
C LYS A 281 -16.08 -2.71 6.54
N SER A 282 -15.72 -2.32 5.32
CA SER A 282 -15.76 -0.94 4.87
C SER A 282 -15.91 -0.94 3.35
N LYS A 283 -16.82 -0.10 2.84
CA LYS A 283 -17.02 0.03 1.38
C LYS A 283 -15.80 0.55 0.63
N PHE A 284 -14.90 1.26 1.31
CA PHE A 284 -13.72 1.89 0.71
C PHE A 284 -12.41 1.14 1.00
N MET A 285 -12.49 0.01 1.70
CA MET A 285 -11.33 -0.81 2.04
C MET A 285 -11.13 -1.93 1.04
N LEU A 286 -9.88 -2.10 0.59
CA LEU A 286 -9.50 -3.24 -0.23
C LEU A 286 -9.59 -4.54 0.60
N PRO A 287 -10.08 -5.66 0.03
CA PRO A 287 -10.19 -6.93 0.75
C PRO A 287 -8.90 -7.40 1.42
N GLY A 288 -7.74 -7.15 0.81
CA GLY A 288 -6.43 -7.47 1.39
C GLY A 288 -6.14 -6.71 2.69
N VAL A 289 -6.46 -5.42 2.75
CA VAL A 289 -6.30 -4.58 3.95
C VAL A 289 -7.28 -5.00 5.03
N GLN A 290 -8.51 -5.34 4.64
CA GLN A 290 -9.52 -5.85 5.58
C GLN A 290 -9.04 -7.14 6.25
N ASN A 291 -8.56 -8.10 5.47
CA ASN A 291 -8.01 -9.36 5.99
C ASN A 291 -6.81 -9.11 6.92
N LEU A 292 -5.94 -8.17 6.54
CA LEU A 292 -4.81 -7.78 7.38
C LEU A 292 -5.26 -7.25 8.74
N LEU A 293 -6.21 -6.31 8.77
CA LEU A 293 -6.72 -5.76 10.03
C LEU A 293 -7.49 -6.79 10.85
N GLU A 294 -8.16 -7.77 10.23
CA GLU A 294 -8.78 -8.88 10.94
C GLU A 294 -7.72 -9.75 11.65
N MET A 295 -6.57 -10.01 11.02
CA MET A 295 -5.44 -10.69 11.68
C MET A 295 -4.85 -9.86 12.82
N VAL A 296 -4.69 -8.54 12.62
CA VAL A 296 -4.21 -7.63 13.67
C VAL A 296 -5.18 -7.60 14.85
N LEU A 297 -6.49 -7.61 14.61
CA LEU A 297 -7.51 -7.68 15.66
C LEU A 297 -7.35 -8.95 16.51
N ASP A 298 -7.16 -10.11 15.87
CA ASP A 298 -6.92 -11.36 16.58
C ASP A 298 -5.67 -11.29 17.46
N LEU A 299 -4.57 -10.75 16.91
CA LEU A 299 -3.31 -10.56 17.64
C LEU A 299 -3.47 -9.61 18.84
N LEU A 300 -4.09 -8.45 18.61
CA LEU A 300 -4.33 -7.44 19.65
C LEU A 300 -5.18 -7.99 20.80
N ASN A 301 -6.15 -8.87 20.51
CA ASN A 301 -6.94 -9.50 21.57
C ASN A 301 -6.11 -10.40 22.47
N ILE A 302 -5.21 -11.20 21.89
CA ILE A 302 -4.30 -12.06 22.65
C ILE A 302 -3.36 -11.20 23.49
N MET A 303 -2.77 -10.17 22.88
CA MET A 303 -1.86 -9.24 23.53
C MET A 303 -2.53 -8.48 24.67
N HIS A 304 -3.70 -7.92 24.45
CA HIS A 304 -4.45 -7.15 25.44
C HIS A 304 -4.71 -7.96 26.71
N VAL A 305 -5.19 -9.20 26.58
CA VAL A 305 -5.44 -10.08 27.74
C VAL A 305 -4.14 -10.36 28.49
N LYS A 306 -3.06 -10.69 27.76
CA LYS A 306 -1.76 -11.01 28.38
C LYS A 306 -1.15 -9.80 29.07
N PHE A 307 -1.13 -8.64 28.41
CA PHE A 307 -0.55 -7.41 28.92
C PHE A 307 -1.31 -6.89 30.14
N THR A 308 -2.65 -6.85 30.06
CA THR A 308 -3.50 -6.39 31.16
C THR A 308 -3.33 -7.27 32.38
N LYS A 309 -3.38 -8.61 32.21
CA LYS A 309 -3.13 -9.55 33.31
C LYS A 309 -1.75 -9.34 33.94
N SER A 310 -0.71 -9.17 33.13
CA SER A 310 0.66 -8.91 33.62
C SER A 310 0.74 -7.59 34.38
N ASN A 311 0.08 -6.54 33.88
CA ASN A 311 0.10 -5.23 34.52
C ASN A 311 -0.67 -5.23 35.84
N ASP A 312 -1.85 -5.83 35.86
CA ASP A 312 -2.74 -5.81 37.03
C ASP A 312 -2.28 -6.73 38.16
N THR A 313 -1.35 -7.66 37.87
CA THR A 313 -0.88 -8.64 38.86
C THR A 313 0.59 -8.50 39.24
N ILE A 314 1.44 -7.99 38.35
CA ILE A 314 2.90 -7.96 38.54
C ILE A 314 3.44 -6.53 38.50
N ASN A 315 3.13 -5.77 37.44
CA ASN A 315 3.87 -4.55 37.13
C ASN A 315 3.24 -3.26 37.69
N PHE A 316 1.92 -3.20 37.79
CA PHE A 316 1.12 -2.08 38.30
C PHE A 316 1.49 -0.71 37.67
N GLN A 317 1.91 -0.72 36.41
CA GLN A 317 2.32 0.50 35.71
C GLN A 317 1.11 1.31 35.24
N LYS A 318 1.30 2.63 35.10
CA LYS A 318 0.25 3.54 34.63
C LYS A 318 -0.21 3.18 33.21
N VAL A 319 -1.52 3.14 33.01
CA VAL A 319 -2.17 2.95 31.71
C VAL A 319 -2.77 4.28 31.26
N TYR A 320 -2.49 4.68 30.02
CA TYR A 320 -2.93 5.92 29.42
C TYR A 320 -4.21 5.73 28.60
N SER A 321 -5.00 6.79 28.50
CA SER A 321 -6.21 6.77 27.67
C SER A 321 -5.89 6.89 26.18
N LYS A 322 -6.84 6.54 25.32
CA LYS A 322 -6.72 6.71 23.87
C LYS A 322 -6.32 8.13 23.49
N ASP A 323 -6.99 9.14 24.05
CA ASP A 323 -6.76 10.55 23.69
C ASP A 323 -5.35 11.00 24.06
N GLN A 324 -4.81 10.51 25.18
CA GLN A 324 -3.42 10.75 25.57
C GLN A 324 -2.46 10.09 24.59
N ILE A 325 -2.69 8.82 24.24
CA ILE A 325 -1.85 8.12 23.25
C ILE A 325 -1.83 8.84 21.90
N LEU A 326 -3.00 9.25 21.39
CA LEU A 326 -3.08 9.97 20.13
C LEU A 326 -2.37 11.33 20.21
N LYS A 327 -2.67 12.16 21.22
CA LYS A 327 -2.14 13.54 21.28
C LYS A 327 -0.68 13.62 21.70
N ASP A 328 -0.30 12.86 22.71
CA ASP A 328 0.97 13.05 23.42
C ASP A 328 2.07 12.11 22.91
N PHE A 329 1.71 11.01 22.22
CA PHE A 329 2.65 9.96 21.85
C PHE A 329 2.65 9.56 20.36
N LEU A 330 1.54 9.76 19.63
CA LEU A 330 1.45 9.41 18.20
C LEU A 330 1.40 10.64 17.28
N LEU A 331 0.68 11.69 17.65
CA LEU A 331 0.49 12.90 16.84
C LEU A 331 1.31 14.10 17.33
N SER A 332 2.13 13.92 18.36
CA SER A 332 3.11 14.94 18.73
C SER A 332 4.05 15.16 17.54
N SER A 333 4.45 16.40 17.29
CA SER A 333 5.32 16.88 16.20
C SER A 333 6.75 16.28 16.18
N SER A 334 6.93 15.13 16.83
CA SER A 334 8.18 14.43 17.14
C SER A 334 8.17 12.97 16.70
N LEU A 335 7.25 12.53 15.83
CA LEU A 335 7.41 11.23 15.17
C LEU A 335 8.78 11.20 14.46
N PRO A 336 9.65 10.24 14.77
CA PRO A 336 10.97 10.18 14.16
C PRO A 336 10.84 9.96 12.64
N SER A 337 11.86 10.38 11.88
CA SER A 337 11.89 10.10 10.45
C SER A 337 11.70 8.60 10.19
N GLY A 338 10.67 8.26 9.41
CA GLY A 338 10.39 6.88 9.01
C GLY A 338 11.55 6.27 8.22
N LEU A 339 11.54 4.95 8.11
CA LEU A 339 12.53 4.19 7.33
C LEU A 339 11.86 3.64 6.08
N LYS A 340 12.44 3.92 4.92
CA LYS A 340 12.04 3.31 3.65
C LYS A 340 12.75 1.97 3.48
N VAL A 341 12.03 0.98 2.96
CA VAL A 341 12.63 -0.32 2.63
C VAL A 341 13.62 -0.10 1.48
N PRO A 342 14.91 -0.48 1.62
CA PRO A 342 15.91 -0.25 0.57
C PRO A 342 15.49 -0.91 -0.74
N ASN A 343 15.54 -0.15 -1.83
CA ASN A 343 15.14 -0.61 -3.15
C ASN A 343 16.37 -0.85 -4.02
N ASN A 344 16.78 -2.12 -4.14
CA ASN A 344 17.95 -2.53 -4.94
C ASN A 344 17.54 -3.10 -6.32
N THR A 345 16.31 -2.85 -6.76
CA THR A 345 15.78 -3.41 -8.00
C THR A 345 16.31 -2.63 -9.21
N LYS A 346 16.72 -3.35 -10.27
CA LYS A 346 17.14 -2.69 -11.52
C LYS A 346 15.92 -2.11 -12.24
N PRO A 347 16.03 -0.92 -12.84
CA PRO A 347 14.94 -0.34 -13.62
C PRO A 347 14.59 -1.24 -14.80
N TYR A 348 13.31 -1.26 -15.15
CA TYR A 348 12.81 -1.90 -16.35
C TYR A 348 13.44 -1.25 -17.57
N LEU A 349 13.93 -2.07 -18.50
CA LEU A 349 14.49 -1.59 -19.75
C LEU A 349 13.61 -2.11 -20.89
N PRO A 350 12.93 -1.22 -21.63
CA PRO A 350 12.16 -1.61 -22.80
C PRO A 350 13.02 -2.41 -23.79
N PRO A 351 12.48 -3.45 -24.43
CA PRO A 351 13.22 -4.33 -25.34
C PRO A 351 13.83 -3.58 -26.52
N CYS A 352 13.20 -2.51 -26.98
CA CYS A 352 13.74 -1.65 -28.04
C CYS A 352 15.07 -0.97 -27.64
N LEU A 353 15.39 -0.90 -26.35
CA LEU A 353 16.65 -0.38 -25.80
C LEU A 353 17.57 -1.49 -25.28
N ALA A 354 17.06 -2.72 -25.10
CA ALA A 354 17.89 -3.87 -24.80
C ALA A 354 18.69 -4.24 -26.07
N GLY A 355 20.02 -4.17 -26.03
CA GLY A 355 20.87 -4.68 -27.11
C GLY A 355 20.46 -6.11 -27.49
N SER A 356 20.72 -6.53 -28.73
CA SER A 356 20.19 -7.74 -29.41
C SER A 356 20.48 -9.11 -28.78
N LYS A 357 20.73 -9.20 -27.47
CA LYS A 357 21.15 -10.40 -26.73
C LYS A 357 20.38 -10.68 -25.44
N ASN A 358 19.13 -10.22 -25.30
CA ASN A 358 18.29 -10.71 -24.19
C ASN A 358 17.21 -11.64 -24.74
N ASN A 359 17.48 -12.95 -24.65
CA ASN A 359 16.43 -13.95 -24.69
C ASN A 359 15.54 -13.71 -23.47
N TYR A 360 14.24 -13.52 -23.73
CA TYR A 360 13.17 -13.24 -22.76
C TYR A 360 13.01 -14.27 -21.63
N ASN A 361 13.85 -15.30 -21.54
CA ASN A 361 13.67 -16.41 -20.60
C ASN A 361 14.32 -16.19 -19.23
N ASP A 362 15.22 -15.22 -19.07
CA ASP A 362 15.93 -15.01 -17.79
C ASP A 362 15.29 -13.94 -16.87
N ALA A 363 14.19 -13.30 -17.30
CA ALA A 363 13.52 -12.22 -16.53
C ALA A 363 12.19 -12.63 -15.88
N TYR A 364 11.68 -13.85 -16.13
CA TYR A 364 10.33 -14.28 -15.75
C TYR A 364 10.26 -15.55 -14.90
N TYR A 365 11.27 -15.84 -14.07
CA TYR A 365 11.20 -16.90 -13.05
C TYR A 365 11.66 -16.45 -11.67
#